data_AF-K6TV29-F1
#
_entry.id   AF-K6TV29-F1
#
_cell.length_a   1.000
_cell.length_b   1.000
_cell.length_c   1.000
_cell.angle_alpha   90.00
_cell.angle_beta   90.00
_cell.angle_gamma   90.00
#
_symmetry.space_group_name_H-M   'P 1'
#
loop_
_entity.id
_entity.type
_entity.pdbx_description
1 polymer ?
#
loop_
_entity_poly.entity_id
_entity_poly.type
_entity_poly.pdbx_seq_one_letter_code
_entity_poly.pdbx_strand_id
1 'polypeptide(L)'
;MFEMSLLYLVGRVIPESLFFVWAFYALSQTKMKIKRYLLSAIIGVVVICGVKLLPIDFGVHTLISMTGYIITNVLINKISIVKSIIVTLGVTIIEFICEIMDLFIIQNILHGNTEYIFSDSKLKILYGAPSFIFFILFVFVLRFLINKVRNNSRFEF
;
A
#
# COMPACT_ATOMS: atom_id res chain seq x y z
N MET A 1 4.19 -21.94 4.79
CA MET A 1 4.93 -21.41 5.94
C MET A 1 5.71 -20.21 5.43
N PHE A 2 5.35 -18.98 5.83
CA PHE A 2 5.99 -17.77 5.31
C PHE A 2 7.40 -17.66 5.91
N GLU A 3 8.42 -18.16 5.22
CA GLU A 3 9.79 -17.75 5.52
C GLU A 3 9.92 -16.27 5.18
N MET A 4 9.72 -15.42 6.20
CA MET A 4 10.00 -13.98 6.14
C MET A 4 11.51 -13.80 6.09
N SER A 5 12.12 -14.16 4.96
CA SER A 5 13.52 -13.88 4.70
C SER A 5 13.77 -12.38 4.84
N LEU A 6 14.90 -11.99 5.41
CA LEU A 6 15.33 -10.60 5.50
C LEU A 6 15.27 -9.90 4.12
N LEU A 7 15.52 -10.65 3.04
CA LEU A 7 15.40 -10.16 1.67
C LEU A 7 13.97 -9.73 1.31
N TYR A 8 12.95 -10.47 1.76
CA TYR A 8 11.54 -10.14 1.52
C TYR A 8 11.11 -8.90 2.32
N LEU A 9 11.58 -8.80 3.56
CA LEU A 9 11.27 -7.66 4.42
C LEU A 9 11.86 -6.36 3.83
N VAL A 10 13.13 -6.38 3.44
CA VAL A 10 13.82 -5.21 2.87
C VAL A 10 13.37 -4.92 1.44
N GLY A 11 13.20 -5.96 0.62
CA GLY A 11 12.90 -5.83 -0.80
C GLY A 11 11.43 -5.55 -1.12
N ARG A 12 10.50 -5.87 -0.21
CA ARG A 12 9.06 -5.71 -0.45
C ARG A 12 8.34 -4.95 0.66
N VAL A 13 8.41 -5.42 1.90
CA VAL A 13 7.59 -4.86 3.01
C VAL A 13 7.95 -3.40 3.34
N ILE A 14 9.25 -3.07 3.38
CA ILE A 14 9.69 -1.70 3.62
C ILE A 14 9.27 -0.74 2.48
N PRO A 15 9.56 -1.04 1.19
CA PRO A 15 9.08 -0.24 0.07
C PRO A 15 7.56 -0.07 0.05
N GLU A 16 6.82 -1.16 0.28
CA GLU A 16 5.35 -1.18 0.34
C GLU A 16 4.83 -0.18 1.38
N SER A 17 5.34 -0.25 2.62
CA SER A 17 4.92 0.69 3.66
C SER A 17 5.24 2.14 3.33
N LEU A 18 6.40 2.41 2.71
CA LEU A 18 6.77 3.76 2.25
C LEU A 18 5.80 4.28 1.18
N PHE A 19 5.42 3.45 0.20
CA PHE A 19 4.47 3.82 -0.83
C PHE A 19 3.07 4.04 -0.27
N PHE A 20 2.64 3.22 0.68
CA PHE A 20 1.36 3.37 1.38
C PHE A 20 1.24 4.70 2.09
N VAL A 21 2.22 5.02 2.94
CA VAL A 21 2.22 6.29 3.67
C VAL A 21 2.30 7.48 2.70
N TRP A 22 3.04 7.34 1.60
CA TRP A 22 3.09 8.38 0.57
C TRP A 22 1.74 8.58 -0.11
N ALA A 23 1.04 7.49 -0.45
CA ALA A 23 -0.30 7.52 -1.02
C ALA A 23 -1.30 8.17 -0.05
N PHE A 24 -1.19 7.90 1.26
CA PHE A 24 -2.02 8.57 2.25
C PHE A 24 -1.81 10.08 2.24
N TYR A 25 -0.57 10.56 2.19
CA TYR A 25 -0.27 11.99 2.07
C TYR A 25 -0.76 12.58 0.73
N ALA A 26 -0.56 11.86 -0.38
CA ALA A 26 -0.96 12.28 -1.71
C ALA A 26 -2.48 12.47 -1.82
N LEU A 27 -3.26 11.50 -1.37
CA LEU A 27 -4.73 11.50 -1.46
C LEU A 27 -5.37 12.34 -0.35
N SER A 28 -4.77 12.38 0.85
CA SER A 28 -5.25 13.28 1.90
C SER A 28 -4.88 14.74 1.66
N GLN A 29 -3.99 15.03 0.69
CA GLN A 29 -3.47 16.38 0.41
C GLN A 29 -2.96 17.11 1.65
N THR A 30 -2.50 16.37 2.65
CA THR A 30 -1.89 16.94 3.84
C THR A 30 -0.41 17.22 3.56
N LYS A 31 0.14 18.26 4.19
CA LYS A 31 1.56 18.60 4.01
C LYS A 31 2.42 17.48 4.59
N MET A 32 3.18 16.81 3.71
CA MET A 32 4.11 15.76 4.08
C MET A 32 5.25 16.35 4.92
N LYS A 33 5.42 15.84 6.15
CA LYS A 33 6.58 16.16 7.00
C LYS A 33 7.48 14.93 7.06
N ILE A 34 8.73 15.06 6.60
CA ILE A 34 9.63 13.91 6.41
C ILE A 34 9.82 13.07 7.69
N LYS A 35 9.92 13.71 8.87
CA LYS A 35 10.05 13.01 10.15
C LYS A 35 8.82 12.15 10.48
N ARG A 36 7.62 12.65 10.20
CA ARG A 36 6.36 11.93 10.45
C ARG A 36 6.14 10.84 9.42
N TYR A 37 6.50 11.11 8.16
CA TYR A 37 6.46 10.14 7.09
C TYR A 37 7.31 8.89 7.40
N LEU A 38 8.59 9.09 7.75
CA LEU A 38 9.47 7.98 8.10
C LEU A 38 9.00 7.21 9.33
N LEU A 39 8.55 7.93 10.38
CA LEU A 39 8.02 7.29 11.58
C LEU A 39 6.78 6.42 11.26
N SER A 40 5.85 6.94 10.46
CA SER A 40 4.65 6.22 10.04
C SER A 40 4.98 5.00 9.17
N ALA A 41 5.99 5.09 8.30
CA ALA A 41 6.45 3.95 7.50
C ALA A 41 7.09 2.86 8.37
N ILE A 42 7.92 3.22 9.35
CA ILE A 42 8.49 2.25 10.30
C ILE A 42 7.37 1.54 11.07
N ILE A 43 6.39 2.29 11.57
CA ILE A 43 5.24 1.72 12.28
C ILE A 43 4.42 0.82 11.35
N GLY A 44 4.22 1.21 10.09
CA GLY A 44 3.54 0.39 9.08
C GLY A 44 4.24 -0.95 8.85
N VAL A 45 5.57 -0.96 8.75
CA VAL A 45 6.36 -2.20 8.65
C VAL A 45 6.15 -3.08 9.89
N VAL A 46 6.21 -2.50 11.10
CA VAL A 46 5.97 -3.23 12.35
C VAL A 46 4.56 -3.82 12.39
N VAL A 47 3.55 -3.06 11.97
CA VAL A 47 2.15 -3.52 11.88
C VAL A 47 2.05 -4.69 10.92
N ILE A 48 2.56 -4.57 9.69
CA ILE A 48 2.49 -5.64 8.68
C ILE A 48 3.22 -6.89 9.16
N CYS A 49 4.44 -6.74 9.70
CA CYS A 49 5.21 -7.87 10.24
C CYS A 49 4.49 -8.54 11.41
N GLY A 50 3.98 -7.74 12.36
CA GLY A 50 3.22 -8.25 13.50
C GLY A 50 1.99 -9.03 13.06
N VAL A 51 1.22 -8.46 12.13
CA VAL A 51 0.01 -9.08 11.59
C VAL A 51 0.30 -10.39 10.85
N LYS A 52 1.36 -10.45 10.03
CA LYS A 52 1.79 -11.65 9.30
C LYS A 52 2.29 -12.79 10.19
N LEU A 53 2.64 -12.51 11.44
CA LEU A 53 3.02 -13.54 12.42
C LEU A 53 1.82 -14.21 13.09
N LEU A 54 0.62 -13.62 13.00
CA LEU A 54 -0.57 -14.28 13.53
C LEU A 54 -1.03 -15.39 12.58
N PRO A 55 -1.45 -16.56 13.09
CA PRO A 55 -1.99 -17.65 12.27
C PRO A 55 -3.47 -17.37 11.94
N ILE A 56 -3.72 -16.37 11.08
CA ILE A 56 -5.08 -15.94 10.70
C ILE A 56 -5.18 -15.97 9.16
N ASP A 57 -6.40 -16.02 8.65
CA ASP A 57 -6.67 -15.89 7.23
C ASP A 57 -6.21 -14.52 6.67
N PHE A 58 -5.76 -14.54 5.41
CA PHE A 58 -5.20 -13.39 4.72
C PHE A 58 -6.13 -12.16 4.70
N GLY A 59 -7.44 -12.35 4.55
CA GLY A 59 -8.40 -11.23 4.56
C GLY A 59 -8.46 -10.47 5.89
N VAL A 60 -8.30 -11.18 7.01
CA VAL A 60 -8.32 -10.57 8.34
C VAL A 60 -7.03 -9.77 8.59
N HIS A 61 -5.90 -10.25 8.08
CA HIS A 61 -4.64 -9.52 8.14
C HIS A 61 -4.75 -8.13 7.52
N THR A 62 -5.40 -8.02 6.37
CA THR A 62 -5.60 -6.73 5.70
C THR A 62 -6.45 -5.78 6.55
N LEU A 63 -7.54 -6.27 7.17
CA LEU A 63 -8.39 -5.44 8.05
C LEU A 63 -7.66 -4.93 9.29
N ILE A 64 -6.82 -5.76 9.92
CA ILE A 64 -6.02 -5.35 11.08
C ILE A 64 -4.97 -4.32 10.65
N SER A 65 -4.31 -4.56 9.51
CA SER A 65 -3.30 -3.64 8.96
C SER A 65 -3.90 -2.28 8.59
N MET A 66 -5.06 -2.26 7.95
CA MET A 66 -5.84 -1.05 7.69
C MET A 66 -6.12 -0.27 8.98
N THR A 67 -6.56 -0.97 10.03
CA THR A 67 -6.83 -0.35 11.34
C THR A 67 -5.58 0.31 11.90
N GLY A 68 -4.42 -0.38 11.85
CA GLY A 68 -3.13 0.17 12.25
C GLY A 68 -2.74 1.41 11.46
N TYR A 69 -2.98 1.42 10.15
CA TYR A 69 -2.74 2.57 9.29
C TYR A 69 -3.67 3.75 9.60
N ILE A 70 -4.95 3.51 9.87
CA ILE A 70 -5.89 4.57 10.26
C ILE A 70 -5.43 5.25 11.56
N ILE A 71 -5.04 4.46 12.56
CA ILE A 71 -4.53 4.96 13.84
C ILE A 71 -3.25 5.79 13.62
N THR A 72 -2.32 5.27 12.84
CA THR A 72 -1.05 5.95 12.48
C THR A 72 -1.32 7.28 11.78
N ASN A 73 -2.25 7.29 10.83
CA ASN A 73 -2.64 8.49 10.09
C ASN A 73 -3.26 9.58 10.97
N VAL A 74 -4.08 9.19 11.95
CA VAL A 74 -4.71 10.14 12.88
C VAL A 74 -3.70 10.67 13.90
N LEU A 75 -2.96 9.78 14.56
CA LEU A 75 -2.09 10.15 15.68
C LEU A 75 -0.82 10.88 15.23
N ILE A 76 -0.17 10.37 14.18
CA ILE A 76 1.15 10.80 13.74
C ILE A 76 1.04 11.76 12.56
N ASN A 77 0.33 11.35 11.51
CA ASN A 77 0.22 12.17 10.30
C ASN A 77 -0.73 13.36 10.48
N LYS A 78 -1.54 13.37 11.55
CA LYS A 78 -2.52 14.42 11.89
C LYS A 78 -3.56 14.61 10.78
N ILE A 79 -3.96 13.52 10.14
CA ILE A 79 -5.08 13.48 9.19
C ILE A 79 -6.37 13.32 10.01
N SER A 80 -7.44 14.05 9.68
CA SER A 80 -8.73 13.91 10.38
C SER A 80 -9.26 12.47 10.26
N ILE A 81 -9.97 11.98 11.28
CA ILE A 81 -10.39 10.57 11.36
C ILE A 81 -11.19 10.13 10.13
N VAL A 82 -12.19 10.92 9.71
CA VAL A 82 -13.02 10.62 8.52
C VAL A 82 -12.15 10.54 7.26
N LYS A 83 -11.22 11.49 7.09
CA LYS A 83 -10.33 11.52 5.93
C LYS A 83 -9.33 10.36 5.95
N SER A 84 -8.85 10.00 7.14
CA SER A 84 -7.96 8.86 7.35
C SER A 84 -8.61 7.55 6.91
N ILE A 85 -9.87 7.33 7.31
CA ILE A 85 -10.66 6.15 6.90
C ILE A 85 -10.82 6.11 5.38
N ILE A 86 -11.33 7.19 4.78
CA ILE A 86 -11.58 7.25 3.32
C ILE A 86 -10.29 6.99 2.53
N VAL A 87 -9.20 7.64 2.92
CA VAL A 87 -7.92 7.51 2.22
C VAL A 87 -7.31 6.13 2.42
N THR A 88 -7.40 5.55 3.62
CA THR A 88 -6.87 4.20 3.86
C THR A 88 -7.63 3.15 3.06
N LEU A 89 -8.97 3.24 3.03
CA LEU A 89 -9.80 2.36 2.20
C LEU A 89 -9.47 2.52 0.71
N GLY A 90 -9.40 3.75 0.21
CA GLY A 90 -9.08 4.01 -1.20
C GLY A 90 -7.73 3.45 -1.60
N VAL A 91 -6.69 3.65 -0.79
CA VAL A 91 -5.35 3.09 -1.04
C VAL A 91 -5.37 1.56 -1.04
N THR A 92 -6.09 0.93 -0.11
CA THR A 92 -6.12 -0.53 -0.05
C THR A 92 -6.88 -1.14 -1.24
N ILE A 93 -7.94 -0.48 -1.72
CA ILE A 93 -8.63 -0.90 -2.95
C ILE A 93 -7.67 -0.86 -4.15
N ILE A 94 -6.85 0.19 -4.26
CA ILE A 94 -5.84 0.29 -5.33
C ILE A 94 -4.82 -0.85 -5.23
N GLU A 95 -4.37 -1.18 -4.02
CA GLU A 95 -3.48 -2.32 -3.81
C GLU A 95 -4.11 -3.64 -4.26
N PHE A 96 -5.36 -3.91 -3.89
CA PHE A 96 -6.07 -5.11 -4.36
C PHE A 96 -6.15 -5.18 -5.89
N ILE A 97 -6.44 -4.05 -6.55
CA ILE A 97 -6.45 -3.99 -8.02
C ILE A 97 -5.07 -4.31 -8.59
N CYS A 98 -4.01 -3.77 -7.98
CA CYS A 98 -2.63 -4.03 -8.40
C CYS A 98 -2.23 -5.50 -8.19
N GLU A 99 -2.64 -6.14 -7.10
CA GLU A 99 -2.39 -7.57 -6.86
C GLU A 99 -3.11 -8.45 -7.90
N ILE A 100 -4.35 -8.13 -8.24
CA ILE A 100 -5.11 -8.84 -9.28
C ILE A 100 -4.41 -8.68 -10.64
N MET A 101 -3.92 -7.48 -10.96
CA MET A 101 -3.16 -7.24 -12.19
C MET A 101 -1.86 -8.03 -12.22
N ASP A 102 -1.12 -8.11 -11.12
CA ASP A 102 0.09 -8.92 -11.01
C ASP A 102 -0.20 -10.40 -11.28
N LEU A 103 -1.25 -10.96 -10.65
CA LEU A 103 -1.66 -12.35 -10.89
C LEU A 103 -2.02 -12.60 -12.35
N PHE A 104 -2.74 -11.66 -12.98
CA PHE A 104 -3.12 -11.75 -14.39
C PHE A 104 -1.89 -11.72 -15.32
N ILE A 105 -0.91 -10.86 -15.03
CA ILE A 105 0.34 -10.78 -15.78
C ILE A 105 1.14 -12.09 -15.66
N ILE A 106 1.25 -12.64 -14.46
CA ILE A 106 1.97 -13.89 -14.21
C ILE A 106 1.34 -15.05 -15.00
N GLN A 107 0.02 -15.16 -14.97
CA GLN A 107 -0.70 -16.26 -15.62
C GLN A 107 -0.69 -16.14 -17.15
N ASN A 108 -0.95 -14.95 -17.70
CA ASN A 108 -1.19 -14.79 -19.14
C ASN A 108 0.02 -14.37 -19.97
N ILE A 109 0.98 -13.66 -19.38
CA ILE A 109 2.15 -13.15 -20.12
C ILE A 109 3.36 -14.06 -19.90
N LEU A 110 3.56 -14.50 -18.67
CA LEU A 110 4.73 -15.30 -18.29
C LEU A 110 4.49 -16.81 -18.39
N HIS A 111 3.24 -17.26 -18.55
CA HIS A 111 2.84 -18.67 -18.51
C HIS A 111 3.44 -19.41 -17.29
N GLY A 112 3.71 -18.67 -16.21
CA GLY A 112 4.40 -19.19 -15.05
C GLY A 112 3.44 -20.02 -14.22
N ASN A 113 3.86 -21.21 -13.79
CA ASN A 113 3.09 -21.96 -12.81
C ASN A 113 3.06 -21.14 -11.50
N THR A 114 1.89 -20.58 -11.17
CA THR A 114 1.69 -19.75 -9.99
C THR A 114 2.13 -20.48 -8.72
N GLU A 115 1.90 -21.79 -8.63
CA GLU A 115 2.30 -22.59 -7.46
C GLU A 115 3.84 -22.65 -7.30
N TYR A 116 4.59 -22.67 -8.39
CA TYR A 116 6.05 -22.63 -8.37
C TYR A 116 6.58 -21.24 -7.98
N ILE A 117 5.93 -20.18 -8.44
CA ILE A 117 6.32 -18.80 -8.09
C ILE A 117 6.00 -18.47 -6.62
N PHE A 118 4.91 -19.01 -6.08
CA PHE A 118 4.54 -18.82 -4.68
C PHE A 118 5.41 -19.63 -3.71
N SER A 119 6.09 -20.68 -4.18
CA SER A 119 6.99 -21.50 -3.36
C SER A 119 8.41 -20.93 -3.26
N ASP A 120 8.86 -20.11 -4.21
CA ASP A 120 10.17 -19.44 -4.15
C ASP A 120 10.05 -17.97 -3.72
N SER A 121 10.62 -17.64 -2.54
CA SER A 121 10.61 -16.29 -1.98
C SER A 121 11.25 -15.23 -2.88
N LYS A 122 12.25 -15.58 -3.70
CA LYS A 122 12.93 -14.64 -4.61
C LYS A 122 12.05 -14.33 -5.82
N LEU A 123 11.43 -15.35 -6.41
CA LEU A 123 10.49 -15.18 -7.51
C LEU A 123 9.30 -14.34 -7.07
N LYS A 124 8.78 -14.57 -5.86
CA LYS A 124 7.67 -13.78 -5.29
C LYS A 124 7.96 -12.29 -5.12
N ILE A 125 9.22 -11.91 -4.88
CA ILE A 125 9.62 -10.49 -4.83
C ILE A 125 9.70 -9.92 -6.25
N LEU A 126 10.34 -10.65 -7.17
CA LEU A 126 10.53 -10.20 -8.54
C LEU A 126 9.20 -10.03 -9.30
N TYR A 127 8.28 -10.98 -9.15
CA TYR A 127 6.96 -10.95 -9.77
C TYR A 127 5.95 -10.06 -9.05
N GLY A 128 6.22 -9.67 -7.81
CA GLY A 128 5.44 -8.67 -7.09
C GLY A 128 6.00 -7.25 -7.22
N ALA A 129 7.09 -7.05 -7.95
CA ALA A 129 7.65 -5.73 -8.21
C ALA A 129 6.84 -4.88 -9.21
N PRO A 130 6.18 -5.46 -10.26
CA PRO A 130 5.39 -4.69 -11.22
C PRO A 130 4.22 -3.94 -10.56
N SER A 131 3.54 -4.54 -9.58
CA SER A 131 2.44 -3.88 -8.85
C SER A 131 2.86 -2.57 -8.20
N PHE A 132 4.10 -2.42 -7.73
CA PHE A 132 4.56 -1.14 -7.17
C PHE A 132 4.55 -0.02 -8.21
N ILE A 133 4.90 -0.33 -9.46
CA ILE A 133 4.88 0.63 -10.56
C ILE A 133 3.43 1.03 -10.86
N PHE A 134 2.53 0.06 -10.98
CA PHE A 134 1.11 0.33 -11.20
C PHE A 134 0.50 1.13 -10.05
N PHE A 135 0.83 0.79 -8.80
CA PHE A 135 0.34 1.48 -7.62
C PHE A 135 0.75 2.96 -7.61
N ILE A 136 2.02 3.26 -7.89
CA ILE A 136 2.51 4.65 -7.96
C ILE A 136 1.77 5.41 -9.07
N LEU A 137 1.59 4.79 -10.24
CA LEU A 137 0.87 5.39 -11.37
C LEU A 137 -0.59 5.68 -11.00
N PHE A 138 -1.32 4.73 -10.41
CA PHE A 138 -2.70 4.92 -9.96
C PHE A 138 -2.82 6.07 -8.97
N VAL A 139 -1.97 6.10 -7.95
CA VAL A 139 -1.98 7.17 -6.94
C VAL A 139 -1.66 8.52 -7.57
N PHE A 140 -0.73 8.58 -8.53
CA PHE A 140 -0.40 9.81 -9.25
C PHE A 140 -1.57 10.34 -10.08
N VAL A 141 -2.23 9.46 -10.84
CA VAL A 141 -3.43 9.79 -11.63
C VAL A 141 -4.55 10.29 -10.72
N LEU A 142 -4.84 9.60 -9.63
CA LEU A 142 -5.87 10.02 -8.67
C LEU A 142 -5.57 11.38 -8.05
N ARG A 143 -4.31 11.61 -7.65
CA ARG A 143 -3.88 12.91 -7.14
C ARG A 143 -4.09 14.03 -8.15
N PHE A 144 -3.77 13.78 -9.42
CA PHE A 144 -3.98 14.74 -10.50
C PHE A 144 -5.47 15.04 -10.70
N LEU A 145 -6.33 14.02 -10.72
CA LEU A 145 -7.78 14.18 -10.83
C LEU A 145 -8.37 14.98 -9.65
N ILE A 146 -7.97 14.67 -8.42
CA ILE A 146 -8.43 15.39 -7.22
C ILE A 146 -8.01 16.87 -7.28
N ASN A 147 -6.80 17.15 -7.73
CA ASN A 147 -6.32 18.53 -7.90
C ASN A 147 -7.12 19.28 -8.99
N LYS A 148 -7.43 18.60 -10.11
CA LYS A 148 -8.19 19.19 -11.22
C LYS A 148 -9.63 19.53 -10.82
N VAL A 149 -10.34 18.61 -10.17
CA VAL A 149 -11.72 18.82 -9.69
C VAL A 149 -11.79 20.01 -8.73
N ARG A 150 -10.83 20.13 -7.81
CA ARG A 150 -10.81 21.25 -6.86
C ARG A 150 -10.43 22.59 -7.48
N ASN A 151 -9.57 22.60 -8.50
CA ASN A 151 -9.29 23.85 -9.22
C ASN A 151 -10.54 24.34 -9.94
N ASN A 152 -11.33 23.45 -10.55
CA ASN A 152 -12.61 23.82 -11.18
C ASN A 152 -13.60 24.41 -10.17
N SER A 153 -13.75 23.83 -8.97
CA SER A 153 -14.68 24.34 -7.96
C SER A 153 -14.26 25.64 -7.27
N ARG A 154 -13.03 26.13 -7.51
CA ARG A 154 -12.60 27.48 -7.08
C ARG A 154 -12.95 28.59 -8.07
N PHE A 155 -13.35 28.25 -9.30
CA PHE A 155 -13.74 29.23 -10.33
C PHE A 155 -15.26 29.43 -10.43
N GLU A 156 -16.05 28.77 -9.58
CA GLU A 156 -17.52 28.89 -9.56
C GLU A 156 -18.07 29.81 -8.43
N PHE A 157 -17.26 30.71 -7.88
CA PHE A 157 -17.70 31.73 -6.91
C PHE A 157 -17.24 33.14 -7.30
#